data_AF-A0A812KAH2-F1
#
_entry.id   AF-A0A812KAH2-F1
#
_cell.length_a   1.000
_cell.length_b   1.000
_cell.length_c   1.000
_cell.angle_alpha   90.00
_cell.angle_beta   90.00
_cell.angle_gamma   90.00
#
_symmetry.space_group_name_H-M   'P 1'
#
loop_
_entity.id
_entity.type
_entity.pdbx_description
1 polymer ?
#
loop_
_entity_poly.entity_id
_entity_poly.type
_entity_poly.pdbx_seq_one_letter_code
_entity_poly.pdbx_strand_id
1 'polypeptide(L)'
;MKFGQYALLLSVALARQLTIRSVGKDVSEATTVQSCDNLRCPRAWLPKLNHHTLTGNRVEDCCEKSCKLFTCTGIYRTNPAYWDNVGNSPQVCCDQTCGSDFECDAGYVLADATAPGVSKEECCKPKCELFSCEAPWAPSVAKKDVVSSAAEDCCDQTCAAVNCSASGWAVNESKALVVGSSVQDCCTPTCSNTAQVTCPTGFAVKPEDVNKTEGCCQKQCKAHKCSDGWTDDDSKADDFADSDEACCVKTCKQFECPAEDGWAPWESVANDIGNNVTQCCLPTCKQFTCNATEGWLPAPKNGKDNVVGSTSSACCVPACSSYSCSPDKGLMQIPDAAKIPGASDELCCESAKCDRVRKNMTELGKDEYCNSLSADDCEKKFIKYKSKTEVKASNGKVAATAKSTHIVSCTYNTTYQLCRYDTDREIKGGCSGV
;
A
#
# COMPACT_ATOMS: atom_id res chain seq x y z
N MET A 1 -54.72 -24.67 4.45
CA MET A 1 -55.22 -25.25 3.19
C MET A 1 -55.44 -26.75 3.41
N LYS A 2 -56.67 -27.24 3.10
CA LYS A 2 -57.12 -28.65 2.86
C LYS A 2 -56.77 -29.70 3.94
N PHE A 3 -57.68 -30.14 4.82
CA PHE A 3 -58.81 -31.10 4.65
C PHE A 3 -58.47 -32.44 3.98
N GLY A 4 -58.79 -33.54 4.67
CA GLY A 4 -58.88 -34.93 4.17
C GLY A 4 -58.58 -35.95 5.27
N GLN A 5 -59.46 -36.20 6.26
CA GLN A 5 -60.59 -37.14 6.20
C GLN A 5 -60.45 -38.29 5.18
N TYR A 6 -60.22 -39.51 5.67
CA TYR A 6 -60.74 -40.74 5.07
C TYR A 6 -61.25 -41.66 6.18
N ALA A 7 -62.54 -41.98 6.07
CA ALA A 7 -63.28 -43.00 6.77
C ALA A 7 -63.78 -44.01 5.73
N LEU A 8 -63.68 -45.32 6.00
CA LEU A 8 -64.49 -46.41 5.41
C LEU A 8 -64.04 -47.73 6.08
N LEU A 9 -64.79 -48.31 7.02
CA LEU A 9 -65.93 -49.24 6.86
C LEU A 9 -65.59 -50.53 6.09
N LEU A 10 -65.61 -51.69 6.78
CA LEU A 10 -66.30 -52.90 6.30
C LEU A 10 -66.41 -53.98 7.40
N SER A 11 -67.66 -54.27 7.73
CA SER A 11 -68.24 -55.32 8.56
C SER A 11 -68.35 -56.67 7.83
N VAL A 12 -68.22 -57.82 8.51
CA VAL A 12 -69.06 -59.02 8.27
C VAL A 12 -69.16 -59.85 9.55
N ALA A 13 -70.38 -59.97 10.07
CA ALA A 13 -70.81 -61.00 11.00
C ALA A 13 -71.12 -62.30 10.25
N LEU A 14 -70.80 -63.47 10.81
CA LEU A 14 -71.51 -64.70 10.47
C LEU A 14 -71.44 -65.72 11.62
N ALA A 15 -72.55 -65.74 12.36
CA ALA A 15 -72.97 -66.88 13.16
C ALA A 15 -73.27 -68.06 12.21
N ARG A 16 -72.84 -69.26 12.58
CA ARG A 16 -73.50 -70.51 12.16
C ARG A 16 -73.57 -71.46 13.34
N GLN A 17 -74.78 -71.54 13.90
CA GLN A 17 -75.29 -72.72 14.55
C GLN A 17 -75.23 -73.90 13.58
N LEU A 18 -74.69 -75.03 14.02
CA LEU A 18 -75.09 -76.34 13.52
C LEU A 18 -75.13 -77.30 14.71
N THR A 19 -76.35 -77.48 15.18
CA THR A 19 -76.80 -78.53 16.07
C THR A 19 -76.75 -79.85 15.31
N ILE A 20 -75.93 -80.82 15.74
CA ILE A 20 -76.13 -82.23 15.40
C ILE A 20 -76.01 -83.06 16.68
N ARG A 21 -77.13 -83.65 17.07
CA ARG A 21 -77.25 -84.77 18.02
C ARG A 21 -76.75 -86.05 17.35
N SER A 22 -75.91 -86.81 18.05
CA SER A 22 -75.83 -88.28 18.01
C SER A 22 -75.13 -88.72 19.29
N VAL A 23 -75.86 -89.13 20.34
CA VAL A 23 -76.18 -90.54 20.66
C VAL A 23 -74.99 -91.47 20.39
N GLY A 24 -74.34 -91.94 21.47
CA GLY A 24 -73.48 -93.12 21.35
C GLY A 24 -72.39 -93.27 22.42
N LYS A 25 -72.74 -94.00 23.48
CA LYS A 25 -71.89 -95.01 24.15
C LYS A 25 -70.69 -94.49 24.98
N ASP A 26 -70.92 -94.41 26.29
CA ASP A 26 -69.88 -94.59 27.29
C ASP A 26 -69.23 -95.97 27.12
N VAL A 27 -68.02 -95.97 26.58
CA VAL A 27 -67.06 -97.06 26.73
C VAL A 27 -65.96 -96.51 27.61
N SER A 28 -66.00 -96.89 28.89
CA SER A 28 -64.85 -96.83 29.78
C SER A 28 -63.78 -97.78 29.26
N GLU A 29 -63.01 -97.32 28.27
CA GLU A 29 -61.82 -97.96 27.77
C GLU A 29 -60.70 -97.70 28.79
N ALA A 30 -60.20 -98.77 29.41
CA ALA A 30 -59.02 -98.71 30.23
C ALA A 30 -57.84 -98.31 29.34
N THR A 31 -57.56 -97.01 29.26
CA THR A 31 -56.41 -96.45 28.55
C THR A 31 -55.15 -97.05 29.13
N THR A 32 -54.57 -97.99 28.38
CA THR A 32 -53.26 -98.56 28.67
C THR A 32 -52.25 -97.43 28.56
N VAL A 33 -51.71 -97.03 29.71
CA VAL A 33 -50.71 -95.96 29.78
C VAL A 33 -49.47 -96.43 29.00
N GLN A 34 -49.19 -95.80 27.86
CA GLN A 34 -48.02 -96.11 27.04
C GLN A 34 -46.82 -95.27 27.50
N SER A 35 -45.60 -95.80 27.35
CA SER A 35 -44.39 -94.98 27.53
C SER A 35 -44.37 -93.88 26.47
N CYS A 36 -44.02 -92.67 26.89
CA CYS A 36 -43.86 -91.52 26.02
C CYS A 36 -42.68 -91.65 25.03
N ASP A 37 -41.80 -92.65 25.17
CA ASP A 37 -40.70 -92.93 24.23
C ASP A 37 -41.13 -93.15 22.78
N ASN A 38 -42.31 -93.74 22.57
CA ASN A 38 -42.80 -94.10 21.24
C ASN A 38 -43.74 -93.05 20.64
N LEU A 39 -44.05 -91.98 21.38
CA LEU A 39 -44.99 -90.96 20.93
C LEU A 39 -44.27 -89.91 20.09
N ARG A 40 -44.67 -89.76 18.81
CA ARG A 40 -44.14 -88.72 17.92
C ARG A 40 -44.88 -87.40 18.16
N CYS A 41 -44.15 -86.37 18.60
CA CYS A 41 -44.71 -85.05 18.77
C CYS A 41 -45.13 -84.43 17.42
N PRO A 42 -46.32 -83.82 17.32
CA PRO A 42 -46.78 -83.13 16.11
C PRO A 42 -45.94 -81.88 15.81
N ARG A 43 -46.12 -81.29 14.60
CA ARG A 43 -45.35 -80.10 14.17
C ARG A 43 -45.47 -78.97 15.20
N ALA A 44 -44.32 -78.38 15.58
CA ALA A 44 -44.20 -77.33 16.61
C ALA A 44 -44.51 -77.80 18.06
N TRP A 45 -44.39 -79.10 18.30
CA TRP A 45 -44.25 -79.70 19.62
C TRP A 45 -42.91 -80.43 19.69
N LEU A 46 -42.27 -80.42 20.85
CA LEU A 46 -40.99 -81.06 21.11
C LEU A 46 -41.16 -82.07 22.25
N PRO A 47 -40.44 -83.20 22.25
CA PRO A 47 -40.50 -84.16 23.37
C PRO A 47 -40.09 -83.48 24.67
N LYS A 48 -40.78 -83.79 25.78
CA LYS A 48 -40.37 -83.32 27.11
C LYS A 48 -38.96 -83.81 27.43
N LEU A 49 -38.19 -83.01 28.18
CA LEU A 49 -36.80 -83.37 28.53
C LEU A 49 -36.71 -84.76 29.21
N ASN A 50 -37.73 -85.12 29.99
CA ASN A 50 -37.86 -86.40 30.68
C ASN A 50 -38.86 -87.38 30.03
N HIS A 51 -39.18 -87.23 28.73
CA HIS A 51 -40.19 -88.05 28.05
C HIS A 51 -40.00 -89.56 28.24
N HIS A 52 -38.77 -90.05 28.35
CA HIS A 52 -38.46 -91.47 28.59
C HIS A 52 -38.88 -92.02 29.97
N THR A 53 -39.17 -91.15 30.92
CA THR A 53 -39.69 -91.52 32.25
C THR A 53 -41.18 -91.22 32.42
N LEU A 54 -41.78 -90.58 31.41
CA LEU A 54 -43.19 -90.23 31.43
C LEU A 54 -44.00 -91.36 30.79
N THR A 55 -45.17 -91.62 31.36
CA THR A 55 -46.15 -92.53 30.79
C THR A 55 -47.45 -91.76 30.59
N GLY A 56 -48.04 -91.90 29.41
CA GLY A 56 -49.17 -91.11 28.97
C GLY A 56 -49.58 -91.50 27.56
N ASN A 57 -50.79 -91.12 27.16
CA ASN A 57 -51.33 -91.44 25.84
C ASN A 57 -51.81 -90.20 25.07
N ARG A 58 -51.61 -89.01 25.64
CA ARG A 58 -51.91 -87.74 25.00
C ARG A 58 -50.62 -87.01 24.64
N VAL A 59 -50.67 -86.18 23.60
CA VAL A 59 -49.53 -85.35 23.18
C VAL A 59 -49.08 -84.44 24.33
N GLU A 60 -50.01 -83.95 25.14
CA GLU A 60 -49.71 -83.10 26.31
C GLU A 60 -48.97 -83.85 27.44
N ASP A 61 -49.09 -85.17 27.50
CA ASP A 61 -48.40 -85.98 28.52
C ASP A 61 -46.91 -86.10 28.18
N CYS A 62 -46.59 -86.24 26.90
CA CYS A 62 -45.26 -86.63 26.41
C CYS A 62 -44.49 -85.51 25.69
N CYS A 63 -45.18 -84.50 25.19
CA CYS A 63 -44.62 -83.40 24.41
C CYS A 63 -44.94 -82.06 25.07
N GLU A 64 -44.08 -81.08 24.82
CA GLU A 64 -44.30 -79.69 25.16
C GLU A 64 -44.44 -78.85 23.89
N LYS A 65 -45.26 -77.81 23.97
CA LYS A 65 -45.41 -76.86 22.87
C LYS A 65 -44.08 -76.14 22.67
N SER A 66 -43.64 -76.06 21.41
CA SER A 66 -42.52 -75.18 21.08
C SER A 66 -43.04 -73.74 21.02
N CYS A 67 -42.13 -72.78 21.18
CA CYS A 67 -42.45 -71.36 21.11
C CYS A 67 -43.03 -70.92 19.77
N LYS A 68 -42.92 -71.74 18.72
CA LYS A 68 -43.59 -71.55 17.43
C LYS A 68 -45.12 -71.56 17.52
N LEU A 69 -45.71 -72.23 18.52
CA LEU A 69 -47.15 -72.21 18.80
C LEU A 69 -47.54 -71.15 19.83
N PHE A 70 -46.58 -70.42 20.37
CA PHE A 70 -46.83 -69.39 21.37
C PHE A 70 -47.17 -68.06 20.70
N THR A 71 -48.25 -67.41 21.14
CA THR A 71 -48.65 -66.08 20.65
C THR A 71 -48.16 -65.02 21.62
N CYS A 72 -47.22 -64.18 21.18
CA CYS A 72 -46.71 -63.07 21.97
C CYS A 72 -47.78 -61.96 22.03
N THR A 73 -48.10 -61.47 23.23
CA THR A 73 -49.08 -60.40 23.46
C THR A 73 -48.45 -59.25 24.25
N GLY A 74 -49.04 -58.06 24.16
CA GLY A 74 -48.58 -56.88 24.90
C GLY A 74 -47.22 -56.37 24.39
N ILE A 75 -46.27 -56.22 25.31
CA ILE A 75 -44.89 -55.76 25.04
C ILE A 75 -43.98 -56.87 24.53
N TYR A 76 -44.49 -58.01 24.08
CA TYR A 76 -43.68 -59.09 23.55
C TYR A 76 -43.89 -59.25 22.04
N ARG A 77 -42.83 -59.62 21.31
CA ARG A 77 -42.87 -59.92 19.87
C ARG A 77 -42.23 -61.28 19.59
N THR A 78 -42.78 -61.97 18.60
CA THR A 78 -42.28 -63.28 18.21
C THR A 78 -40.90 -63.15 17.57
N ASN A 79 -39.91 -63.85 18.12
CA ASN A 79 -38.59 -63.98 17.52
C ASN A 79 -38.43 -65.37 16.90
N PRO A 80 -38.21 -65.48 15.57
CA PRO A 80 -38.00 -66.76 14.90
C PRO A 80 -36.84 -67.59 15.49
N ALA A 81 -35.84 -66.95 16.11
CA ALA A 81 -34.73 -67.63 16.77
C ALA A 81 -35.17 -68.52 17.95
N TYR A 82 -36.33 -68.26 18.55
CA TYR A 82 -36.85 -69.03 19.69
C TYR A 82 -37.82 -70.12 19.28
N TRP A 83 -38.16 -70.28 18.00
CA TRP A 83 -39.23 -71.20 17.57
C TRP A 83 -39.04 -72.66 18.02
N ASP A 84 -37.80 -73.09 18.19
CA ASP A 84 -37.43 -74.43 18.64
C ASP A 84 -37.14 -74.50 20.16
N ASN A 85 -37.28 -73.41 20.90
CA ASN A 85 -37.29 -73.44 22.36
C ASN A 85 -38.60 -74.07 22.85
N VAL A 86 -38.51 -74.74 24.00
CA VAL A 86 -39.65 -75.33 24.69
C VAL A 86 -40.11 -74.40 25.80
N GLY A 87 -41.37 -73.97 25.76
CA GLY A 87 -41.92 -73.04 26.72
C GLY A 87 -43.34 -72.59 26.40
N ASN A 88 -44.02 -72.04 27.40
CA ASN A 88 -45.38 -71.52 27.27
C ASN A 88 -45.53 -70.12 27.89
N SER A 89 -44.41 -69.40 28.05
CA SER A 89 -44.40 -68.05 28.59
C SER A 89 -43.75 -67.07 27.61
N PRO A 90 -44.15 -65.78 27.65
CA PRO A 90 -43.53 -64.76 26.82
C PRO A 90 -42.02 -64.62 27.04
N GLN A 91 -41.53 -64.83 28.26
CA GLN A 91 -40.10 -64.71 28.60
C GLN A 91 -39.22 -65.78 27.94
N VAL A 92 -39.79 -66.93 27.58
CA VAL A 92 -39.07 -68.03 26.93
C VAL A 92 -39.22 -67.98 25.41
N CYS A 93 -40.35 -67.47 24.94
CA CYS A 93 -40.78 -67.61 23.55
C CYS A 93 -40.80 -66.33 22.73
N CYS A 94 -40.58 -65.17 23.34
CA CYS A 94 -40.70 -63.87 22.71
C CYS A 94 -39.57 -62.96 23.15
N ASP A 95 -39.20 -62.01 22.29
CA ASP A 95 -38.46 -60.84 22.75
C ASP A 95 -39.43 -59.89 23.42
N GLN A 96 -39.05 -59.37 24.58
CA GLN A 96 -39.68 -58.20 25.11
C GLN A 96 -39.26 -57.01 24.25
N THR A 97 -40.23 -56.22 23.82
CA THR A 97 -40.03 -54.94 23.16
C THR A 97 -40.06 -53.83 24.18
N CYS A 98 -39.49 -52.71 23.80
CA CYS A 98 -39.56 -51.48 24.57
C CYS A 98 -41.00 -51.12 24.95
N GLY A 99 -41.96 -51.26 24.03
CA GLY A 99 -43.37 -50.94 24.28
C GLY A 99 -43.62 -49.42 24.30
N SER A 100 -44.88 -49.01 24.16
CA SER A 100 -45.26 -47.59 24.10
C SER A 100 -45.11 -46.85 25.44
N ASP A 101 -45.13 -47.61 26.53
CA ASP A 101 -45.20 -47.06 27.90
C ASP A 101 -43.81 -47.01 28.55
N PHE A 102 -42.74 -47.25 27.77
CA PHE A 102 -41.38 -47.21 28.26
C PHE A 102 -40.96 -45.78 28.54
N GLU A 103 -40.69 -45.48 29.81
CA GLU A 103 -40.24 -44.15 30.23
C GLU A 103 -38.73 -44.01 30.05
N CYS A 104 -38.34 -43.08 29.19
CA CYS A 104 -36.95 -42.69 29.00
C CYS A 104 -36.57 -41.56 29.97
N ASP A 105 -35.29 -41.53 30.36
CA ASP A 105 -34.76 -40.44 31.19
C ASP A 105 -34.79 -39.10 30.44
N ALA A 106 -34.69 -38.00 31.19
CA ALA A 106 -34.69 -36.66 30.60
C ALA A 106 -33.61 -36.52 29.51
N GLY A 107 -34.02 -36.02 28.34
CA GLY A 107 -33.15 -35.88 27.17
C GLY A 107 -32.99 -37.15 26.33
N TYR A 108 -33.63 -38.26 26.70
CA TYR A 108 -33.75 -39.45 25.87
C TYR A 108 -35.18 -39.63 25.37
N VAL A 109 -35.35 -40.29 24.23
CA VAL A 109 -36.68 -40.65 23.71
C VAL A 109 -36.71 -42.08 23.20
N LEU A 110 -37.89 -42.67 23.26
CA LEU A 110 -38.15 -44.02 22.77
C LEU A 110 -37.90 -44.07 21.26
N ALA A 111 -36.89 -44.83 20.84
CA ALA A 111 -36.44 -44.86 19.45
C ALA A 111 -37.43 -45.61 18.54
N ASP A 112 -37.88 -46.77 19.00
CA ASP A 112 -38.90 -47.58 18.36
C ASP A 112 -39.57 -48.46 19.43
N ALA A 113 -40.87 -48.24 19.66
CA ALA A 113 -41.66 -49.00 20.63
C ALA A 113 -41.74 -50.50 20.29
N THR A 114 -41.44 -50.89 19.04
CA THR A 114 -41.51 -52.26 18.55
C THR A 114 -40.16 -52.97 18.47
N ALA A 115 -39.06 -52.25 18.70
CA ALA A 115 -37.74 -52.85 18.73
C ALA A 115 -37.61 -53.80 19.94
N PRO A 116 -36.91 -54.95 19.79
CA PRO A 116 -36.58 -55.80 20.90
C PRO A 116 -35.64 -55.06 21.86
N GLY A 117 -35.95 -55.09 23.15
CA GLY A 117 -35.21 -54.39 24.18
C GLY A 117 -35.95 -54.41 25.52
N VAL A 118 -35.18 -54.51 26.60
CA VAL A 118 -35.69 -54.48 27.98
C VAL A 118 -35.04 -53.41 28.83
N SER A 119 -33.89 -52.89 28.41
CA SER A 119 -33.17 -51.87 29.12
C SER A 119 -33.37 -50.48 28.51
N LYS A 120 -33.04 -49.45 29.30
CA LYS A 120 -33.09 -48.06 28.81
C LYS A 120 -32.10 -47.83 27.68
N GLU A 121 -30.92 -48.45 27.74
CA GLU A 121 -29.87 -48.34 26.73
C GLU A 121 -30.30 -48.95 25.39
N GLU A 122 -31.12 -49.99 25.42
CA GLU A 122 -31.66 -50.64 24.21
C GLU A 122 -32.84 -49.86 23.62
N CYS A 123 -33.69 -49.29 24.48
CA CYS A 123 -34.97 -48.72 24.09
C CYS A 123 -34.98 -47.21 23.88
N CYS A 124 -34.11 -46.50 24.59
CA CYS A 124 -34.05 -45.05 24.60
C CYS A 124 -32.81 -44.58 23.86
N LYS A 125 -33.01 -43.67 22.92
CA LYS A 125 -31.90 -42.97 22.25
C LYS A 125 -31.79 -41.54 22.76
N PRO A 126 -30.58 -41.02 22.92
CA PRO A 126 -30.39 -39.64 23.33
C PRO A 126 -30.92 -38.70 22.24
N LYS A 127 -31.45 -37.56 22.67
CA LYS A 127 -31.58 -36.40 21.81
C LYS A 127 -30.18 -35.82 21.55
N CYS A 128 -30.02 -35.16 20.41
CA CYS A 128 -28.77 -34.51 20.05
C CYS A 128 -28.33 -33.41 21.03
N GLU A 129 -29.24 -32.86 21.84
CA GLU A 129 -28.91 -32.01 23.00
C GLU A 129 -27.90 -32.66 23.96
N LEU A 130 -27.94 -33.98 24.13
CA LEU A 130 -27.03 -34.73 25.00
C LEU A 130 -25.79 -35.25 24.26
N PHE A 131 -25.70 -35.03 22.96
CA PHE A 131 -24.60 -35.54 22.15
C PHE A 131 -23.38 -34.63 22.25
N SER A 132 -22.22 -35.21 22.56
CA SER A 132 -20.94 -34.49 22.60
C SER A 132 -20.26 -34.53 21.24
N CYS A 133 -20.07 -33.37 20.63
CA CYS A 133 -19.37 -33.25 19.35
C CYS A 133 -17.86 -33.10 19.58
N GLU A 134 -17.07 -33.95 18.95
CA GLU A 134 -15.61 -33.80 18.90
C GLU A 134 -15.19 -32.94 17.70
N ALA A 135 -14.09 -32.20 17.82
CA ALA A 135 -13.56 -31.39 16.72
C ALA A 135 -13.30 -32.28 15.49
N PRO A 136 -13.66 -31.82 14.27
CA PRO A 136 -14.03 -30.46 13.90
C PRO A 136 -15.56 -30.21 13.83
N TRP A 137 -16.33 -30.79 14.74
CA TRP A 137 -17.79 -30.64 14.81
C TRP A 137 -18.23 -29.87 16.05
N ALA A 138 -19.34 -29.15 15.96
CA ALA A 138 -19.97 -28.45 17.09
C ALA A 138 -21.46 -28.82 17.21
N PRO A 139 -22.06 -28.75 18.41
CA PRO A 139 -23.47 -29.06 18.61
C PRO A 139 -24.40 -28.21 17.73
N SER A 140 -25.31 -28.87 17.02
CA SER A 140 -26.27 -28.16 16.17
C SER A 140 -27.46 -27.64 16.98
N VAL A 141 -27.63 -26.33 17.01
CA VAL A 141 -28.80 -25.69 17.65
C VAL A 141 -30.10 -26.10 16.92
N ALA A 142 -30.02 -26.30 15.61
CA ALA A 142 -31.16 -26.69 14.79
C ALA A 142 -31.58 -28.15 14.98
N LYS A 143 -30.64 -29.03 15.36
CA LYS A 143 -30.90 -30.48 15.51
C LYS A 143 -31.07 -30.93 16.96
N LYS A 144 -31.16 -30.03 17.94
CA LYS A 144 -31.23 -30.39 19.38
C LYS A 144 -32.29 -31.45 19.74
N ASP A 145 -33.42 -31.47 19.03
CA ASP A 145 -34.55 -32.40 19.25
C ASP A 145 -34.50 -33.65 18.36
N VAL A 146 -33.51 -33.77 17.48
CA VAL A 146 -33.28 -34.97 16.66
C VAL A 146 -32.80 -36.11 17.55
N VAL A 147 -33.25 -37.32 17.25
CA VAL A 147 -32.94 -38.54 17.99
C VAL A 147 -31.88 -39.31 17.23
N SER A 148 -30.64 -39.20 17.65
CA SER A 148 -29.55 -39.94 17.05
C SER A 148 -28.37 -40.11 18.00
N SER A 149 -27.56 -41.10 17.70
CA SER A 149 -26.27 -41.36 18.33
C SER A 149 -25.11 -41.17 17.35
N ALA A 150 -25.37 -40.60 16.17
CA ALA A 150 -24.37 -40.33 15.15
C ALA A 150 -24.02 -38.83 15.12
N ALA A 151 -22.73 -38.52 14.95
CA ALA A 151 -22.25 -37.15 14.97
C ALA A 151 -22.81 -36.33 13.79
N GLU A 152 -23.02 -36.95 12.63
CA GLU A 152 -23.54 -36.30 11.43
C GLU A 152 -24.99 -35.81 11.61
N ASP A 153 -25.74 -36.50 12.47
CA ASP A 153 -27.14 -36.19 12.78
C ASP A 153 -27.29 -35.15 13.89
N CYS A 154 -26.27 -34.98 14.74
CA CYS A 154 -26.35 -34.12 15.94
C CYS A 154 -25.45 -32.89 15.89
N CYS A 155 -24.40 -32.94 15.10
CA CYS A 155 -23.41 -31.88 15.01
C CYS A 155 -23.48 -31.17 13.66
N ASP A 156 -22.97 -29.95 13.64
CA ASP A 156 -22.67 -29.20 12.42
C ASP A 156 -21.15 -29.04 12.31
N GLN A 157 -20.67 -29.07 11.07
CA GLN A 157 -19.25 -28.93 10.78
C GLN A 157 -18.78 -27.51 11.15
N THR A 158 -17.65 -27.41 11.84
CA THR A 158 -17.03 -26.11 12.10
C THR A 158 -16.05 -25.75 10.99
N CYS A 159 -15.66 -24.49 10.97
CA CYS A 159 -14.65 -23.99 10.05
C CYS A 159 -13.28 -24.67 10.19
N ALA A 160 -12.99 -25.35 11.30
CA ALA A 160 -11.79 -26.17 11.45
C ALA A 160 -11.73 -27.33 10.43
N ALA A 161 -12.86 -27.77 9.89
CA ALA A 161 -12.91 -28.81 8.88
C ALA A 161 -12.84 -28.28 7.43
N VAL A 162 -12.99 -26.98 7.23
CA VAL A 162 -13.05 -26.39 5.88
C VAL A 162 -11.64 -26.25 5.32
N ASN A 163 -11.41 -26.82 4.14
CA ASN A 163 -10.13 -26.74 3.46
C ASN A 163 -9.98 -25.39 2.73
N CYS A 164 -9.19 -24.48 3.31
CA CYS A 164 -8.87 -23.18 2.71
C CYS A 164 -7.72 -23.21 1.68
N SER A 165 -7.34 -24.38 1.14
CA SER A 165 -6.23 -24.49 0.17
C SER A 165 -6.55 -23.98 -1.25
N ALA A 166 -7.79 -23.57 -1.51
CA ALA A 166 -8.13 -22.90 -2.75
C ALA A 166 -7.32 -21.61 -2.92
N SER A 167 -6.75 -21.38 -4.11
CA SER A 167 -5.98 -20.16 -4.39
C SER A 167 -6.79 -18.91 -4.04
N GLY A 168 -6.19 -17.98 -3.28
CA GLY A 168 -6.88 -16.78 -2.82
C GLY A 168 -7.51 -16.87 -1.43
N TRP A 169 -7.26 -17.93 -0.66
CA TRP A 169 -7.83 -18.11 0.68
C TRP A 169 -6.79 -18.55 1.70
N ALA A 170 -6.96 -18.10 2.93
CA ALA A 170 -6.18 -18.52 4.08
C ALA A 170 -7.10 -18.94 5.22
N VAL A 171 -6.62 -19.86 6.06
CA VAL A 171 -7.35 -20.30 7.26
C VAL A 171 -7.57 -19.10 8.19
N ASN A 172 -8.81 -18.91 8.62
CA ASN A 172 -9.14 -17.92 9.64
C ASN A 172 -9.20 -18.61 11.01
N GLU A 173 -8.08 -18.61 11.73
CA GLU A 173 -7.99 -19.27 13.04
C GLU A 173 -9.02 -18.75 14.05
N SER A 174 -9.38 -17.46 13.97
CA SER A 174 -10.40 -16.87 14.83
C SER A 174 -11.80 -17.45 14.63
N LYS A 175 -12.03 -18.13 13.49
CA LYS A 175 -13.30 -18.79 13.16
C LYS A 175 -13.29 -20.30 13.33
N ALA A 176 -12.20 -20.93 13.78
CA ALA A 176 -12.07 -22.40 13.79
C ALA A 176 -13.23 -23.14 14.51
N LEU A 177 -13.82 -22.54 15.53
CA LEU A 177 -14.95 -23.11 16.30
C LEU A 177 -16.34 -22.62 15.84
N VAL A 178 -16.39 -21.75 14.83
CA VAL A 178 -17.65 -21.23 14.27
C VAL A 178 -18.23 -22.31 13.35
N VAL A 179 -19.55 -22.54 13.46
CA VAL A 179 -20.29 -23.41 12.54
C VAL A 179 -20.29 -22.78 11.14
N GLY A 180 -19.79 -23.52 10.16
CA GLY A 180 -19.66 -23.06 8.79
C GLY A 180 -19.12 -24.17 7.90
N SER A 181 -19.65 -24.24 6.68
CA SER A 181 -19.32 -25.31 5.72
C SER A 181 -18.73 -24.79 4.41
N SER A 182 -18.70 -23.47 4.21
CA SER A 182 -18.17 -22.86 3.00
C SER A 182 -16.82 -22.18 3.23
N VAL A 183 -16.04 -22.08 2.16
CA VAL A 183 -14.76 -21.33 2.15
C VAL A 183 -15.01 -19.86 2.52
N GLN A 184 -16.12 -19.27 2.07
CA GLN A 184 -16.49 -17.88 2.32
C GLN A 184 -16.80 -17.62 3.80
N ASP A 185 -17.46 -18.58 4.48
CA ASP A 185 -17.78 -18.44 5.90
C ASP A 185 -16.54 -18.60 6.77
N CYS A 186 -15.63 -19.49 6.36
CA CYS A 186 -14.58 -20.05 7.22
C CYS A 186 -13.16 -19.58 6.93
N CYS A 187 -12.88 -19.07 5.74
CA CYS A 187 -11.56 -18.63 5.32
C CYS A 187 -11.53 -17.10 5.19
N THR A 188 -10.34 -16.51 5.26
CA THR A 188 -10.12 -15.10 4.94
C THR A 188 -9.54 -15.01 3.54
N PRO A 189 -10.05 -14.13 2.66
CA PRO A 189 -9.47 -13.95 1.34
C PRO A 189 -8.03 -13.43 1.48
N THR A 190 -7.11 -14.00 0.72
CA THR A 190 -5.76 -13.46 0.60
C THR A 190 -5.72 -12.41 -0.51
N CYS A 191 -4.63 -11.65 -0.58
CA CYS A 191 -4.45 -10.61 -1.58
C CYS A 191 -4.44 -11.13 -3.03
N SER A 192 -4.17 -12.42 -3.26
CA SER A 192 -4.32 -13.06 -4.57
C SER A 192 -5.76 -13.30 -5.02
N ASN A 193 -6.76 -13.12 -4.16
CA ASN A 193 -8.17 -13.31 -4.49
C ASN A 193 -8.74 -12.11 -5.23
N THR A 194 -8.52 -12.03 -6.53
CA THR A 194 -8.97 -10.91 -7.37
C THR A 194 -10.49 -10.75 -7.43
N ALA A 195 -11.27 -11.77 -7.04
CA ALA A 195 -12.73 -11.67 -6.95
C ALA A 195 -13.20 -10.91 -5.69
N GLN A 196 -12.39 -10.87 -4.64
CA GLN A 196 -12.70 -10.19 -3.37
C GLN A 196 -11.84 -8.95 -3.12
N VAL A 197 -10.60 -8.95 -3.64
CA VAL A 197 -9.64 -7.87 -3.49
C VAL A 197 -9.55 -7.11 -4.80
N THR A 198 -10.17 -5.93 -4.83
CA THR A 198 -10.04 -4.96 -5.93
C THR A 198 -9.22 -3.79 -5.44
N CYS A 199 -8.07 -3.54 -6.06
CA CYS A 199 -7.26 -2.37 -5.74
C CYS A 199 -7.79 -1.11 -6.46
N PRO A 200 -7.77 0.06 -5.80
CA PRO A 200 -8.07 1.33 -6.45
C PRO A 200 -7.16 1.58 -7.66
N THR A 201 -7.57 2.48 -8.57
CA THR A 201 -6.73 2.89 -9.70
C THR A 201 -5.37 3.36 -9.22
N GLY A 202 -4.31 2.79 -9.78
CA GLY A 202 -2.94 3.11 -9.40
C GLY A 202 -2.41 2.36 -8.18
N PHE A 203 -3.17 1.41 -7.63
CA PHE A 203 -2.71 0.49 -6.61
C PHE A 203 -2.69 -0.94 -7.17
N ALA A 204 -1.77 -1.77 -6.67
CA ALA A 204 -1.69 -3.18 -7.02
C ALA A 204 -1.25 -4.03 -5.82
N VAL A 205 -1.42 -5.34 -5.96
CA VAL A 205 -0.90 -6.31 -4.98
C VAL A 205 0.56 -6.59 -5.31
N LYS A 206 1.44 -6.39 -4.32
CA LYS A 206 2.85 -6.76 -4.46
C LYS A 206 3.00 -8.27 -4.63
N PRO A 207 3.92 -8.77 -5.48
CA PRO A 207 4.16 -10.20 -5.64
C PRO A 207 4.46 -10.93 -4.31
N GLU A 208 5.17 -10.30 -3.38
CA GLU A 208 5.46 -10.83 -2.05
C GLU A 208 4.27 -10.82 -1.08
N ASP A 209 3.22 -10.05 -1.38
CA ASP A 209 2.06 -9.84 -0.51
C ASP A 209 0.86 -10.71 -0.88
N VAL A 210 0.95 -11.52 -1.94
CA VAL A 210 -0.16 -12.36 -2.46
C VAL A 210 -0.82 -13.28 -1.43
N ASN A 211 -0.09 -13.64 -0.36
CA ASN A 211 -0.57 -14.51 0.71
C ASN A 211 -0.98 -13.77 1.99
N LYS A 212 -0.87 -12.43 2.03
CA LYS A 212 -1.37 -11.64 3.16
C LYS A 212 -2.89 -11.58 3.14
N THR A 213 -3.47 -11.33 4.32
CA THR A 213 -4.92 -11.14 4.50
C THR A 213 -5.31 -9.68 4.71
N GLU A 214 -4.34 -8.79 4.91
CA GLU A 214 -4.51 -7.36 5.14
C GLU A 214 -3.46 -6.56 4.38
N GLY A 215 -3.73 -5.28 4.11
CA GLY A 215 -2.78 -4.40 3.44
C GLY A 215 -2.47 -4.78 2.00
N CYS A 216 -3.42 -5.41 1.30
CA CYS A 216 -3.19 -6.02 0.00
C CYS A 216 -2.78 -5.05 -1.11
N CYS A 217 -3.31 -3.84 -1.09
CA CYS A 217 -3.12 -2.88 -2.16
C CYS A 217 -2.08 -1.86 -1.75
N GLN A 218 -0.99 -1.81 -2.50
CA GLN A 218 0.06 -0.80 -2.34
C GLN A 218 0.05 0.15 -3.54
N LYS A 219 0.38 1.41 -3.28
CA LYS A 219 0.43 2.46 -4.30
C LYS A 219 1.54 2.15 -5.29
N GLN A 220 1.25 2.24 -6.57
CA GLN A 220 2.24 2.20 -7.64
C GLN A 220 2.65 3.61 -8.02
N CYS A 221 3.86 3.78 -8.56
CA CYS A 221 4.39 5.08 -8.94
C CYS A 221 3.55 5.81 -10.00
N LYS A 222 2.86 5.10 -10.90
CA LYS A 222 1.88 5.72 -11.82
C LYS A 222 0.71 6.46 -11.15
N ALA A 223 0.48 6.21 -9.86
CA ALA A 223 -0.51 6.89 -9.04
C ALA A 223 0.09 8.03 -8.20
N HIS A 224 1.42 8.12 -8.18
CA HIS A 224 2.13 9.16 -7.49
C HIS A 224 2.05 10.46 -8.29
N LYS A 225 1.97 11.58 -7.58
CA LYS A 225 1.96 12.92 -8.20
C LYS A 225 3.26 13.58 -7.83
N CYS A 226 4.12 13.77 -8.82
CA CYS A 226 5.42 14.39 -8.62
C CYS A 226 5.27 15.84 -8.13
N SER A 227 6.05 16.22 -7.12
CA SER A 227 6.10 17.60 -6.63
C SER A 227 6.75 18.56 -7.64
N ASP A 228 6.74 19.85 -7.33
CA ASP A 228 7.35 20.88 -8.18
C ASP A 228 8.85 20.61 -8.44
N GLY A 229 9.24 20.67 -9.71
CA GLY A 229 10.57 20.33 -10.18
C GLY A 229 10.85 18.84 -10.38
N TRP A 230 9.82 18.00 -10.34
CA TRP A 230 9.88 16.59 -10.71
C TRP A 230 8.86 16.28 -11.81
N THR A 231 9.10 15.24 -12.59
CA THR A 231 8.16 14.71 -13.58
C THR A 231 8.06 13.19 -13.50
N ASP A 232 6.96 12.64 -14.00
CA ASP A 232 6.68 11.21 -13.96
C ASP A 232 7.80 10.40 -14.65
N ASP A 233 8.21 9.29 -14.01
CA ASP A 233 9.17 8.34 -14.57
C ASP A 233 8.43 7.11 -15.08
N ASP A 234 8.12 7.10 -16.38
CA ASP A 234 7.41 5.98 -17.03
C ASP A 234 8.13 4.65 -16.84
N SER A 235 9.46 4.65 -16.64
CA SER A 235 10.24 3.42 -16.42
C SER A 235 9.96 2.76 -15.07
N LYS A 236 9.40 3.52 -14.12
CA LYS A 236 9.06 3.09 -12.77
C LYS A 236 7.56 3.02 -12.53
N ALA A 237 6.72 3.21 -13.55
CA ALA A 237 5.27 3.32 -13.41
C ALA A 237 4.62 2.20 -12.58
N ASP A 238 5.15 0.97 -12.65
CA ASP A 238 4.64 -0.20 -11.92
C ASP A 238 5.38 -0.50 -10.60
N ASP A 239 6.45 0.25 -10.27
CA ASP A 239 7.14 0.14 -8.99
C ASP A 239 6.24 0.60 -7.84
N PHE A 240 6.50 0.07 -6.65
CA PHE A 240 5.70 0.32 -5.48
C PHE A 240 6.41 1.26 -4.50
N ALA A 241 6.12 2.55 -4.63
CA ALA A 241 6.60 3.58 -3.73
C ALA A 241 5.63 4.79 -3.71
N ASP A 242 5.91 5.73 -2.81
CA ASP A 242 5.05 6.89 -2.55
C ASP A 242 5.82 8.21 -2.38
N SER A 243 7.10 8.26 -2.77
CA SER A 243 7.95 9.46 -2.76
C SER A 243 8.41 9.88 -4.15
N ASP A 244 8.78 11.15 -4.29
CA ASP A 244 9.28 11.70 -5.57
C ASP A 244 10.61 11.05 -5.97
N GLU A 245 11.51 10.81 -5.03
CA GLU A 245 12.81 10.18 -5.30
C GLU A 245 12.67 8.77 -5.85
N ALA A 246 11.66 8.05 -5.38
CA ALA A 246 11.37 6.70 -5.83
C ALA A 246 10.64 6.71 -7.17
N CYS A 247 9.60 7.54 -7.33
CA CYS A 247 8.66 7.44 -8.44
C CYS A 247 8.85 8.43 -9.59
N CYS A 248 9.65 9.48 -9.39
CA CYS A 248 9.79 10.57 -10.33
C CYS A 248 11.25 10.73 -10.79
N VAL A 249 11.44 11.55 -11.82
CA VAL A 249 12.75 12.03 -12.25
C VAL A 249 12.86 13.54 -12.01
N LYS A 250 14.06 13.98 -11.60
CA LYS A 250 14.34 15.39 -11.38
C LYS A 250 14.33 16.14 -12.70
N THR A 251 13.70 17.30 -12.70
CA THR A 251 13.82 18.30 -13.77
C THR A 251 14.95 19.27 -13.45
N CYS A 252 15.34 20.08 -14.44
CA CYS A 252 16.35 21.11 -14.24
C CYS A 252 16.02 22.15 -13.17
N LYS A 253 14.76 22.31 -12.77
CA LYS A 253 14.35 23.15 -11.64
C LYS A 253 14.91 22.70 -10.29
N GLN A 254 15.20 21.40 -10.14
CA GLN A 254 15.84 20.84 -8.94
C GLN A 254 17.37 20.77 -9.06
N PHE A 255 17.94 21.20 -10.19
CA PHE A 255 19.37 21.19 -10.41
C PHE A 255 20.01 22.51 -9.93
N GLU A 256 20.97 22.42 -9.02
CA GLU A 256 21.73 23.58 -8.53
C GLU A 256 22.87 23.91 -9.49
N CYS A 257 22.78 25.08 -10.14
CA CYS A 257 23.84 25.57 -11.01
C CYS A 257 24.99 26.17 -10.16
N PRO A 258 26.26 25.72 -10.36
CA PRO A 258 27.40 26.20 -9.58
C PRO A 258 27.77 27.64 -9.98
N ALA A 259 27.23 28.61 -9.24
CA ALA A 259 27.41 30.04 -9.50
C ALA A 259 28.88 30.47 -9.37
N GLU A 260 29.62 29.81 -8.49
CA GLU A 260 31.07 29.98 -8.32
C GLU A 260 31.86 29.60 -9.58
N ASP A 261 31.33 28.72 -10.43
CA ASP A 261 31.93 28.32 -11.69
C ASP A 261 31.40 29.11 -12.89
N GLY A 262 30.49 30.06 -12.66
CA GLY A 262 29.92 30.91 -13.70
C GLY A 262 28.75 30.25 -14.44
N TRP A 263 27.87 29.58 -13.70
CA TRP A 263 26.63 29.01 -14.22
C TRP A 263 25.41 29.62 -13.53
N ALA A 264 24.32 29.79 -14.28
CA ALA A 264 23.05 30.26 -13.76
C ALA A 264 21.89 29.37 -14.26
N PRO A 265 20.76 29.30 -13.54
CA PRO A 265 19.61 28.50 -13.95
C PRO A 265 19.09 28.86 -15.33
N TRP A 266 18.77 27.85 -16.14
CA TRP A 266 18.13 28.05 -17.43
C TRP A 266 16.61 27.91 -17.33
N GLU A 267 15.94 29.05 -17.14
CA GLU A 267 14.48 29.10 -16.93
C GLU A 267 13.66 28.46 -18.07
N SER A 268 14.16 28.49 -19.32
CA SER A 268 13.42 27.93 -20.47
C SER A 268 13.36 26.41 -20.46
N VAL A 269 14.26 25.73 -19.76
CA VAL A 269 14.32 24.26 -19.65
C VAL A 269 14.05 23.79 -18.22
N ALA A 270 13.52 24.66 -17.35
CA ALA A 270 13.31 24.34 -15.93
C ALA A 270 12.47 23.06 -15.72
N ASN A 271 11.52 22.78 -16.62
CA ASN A 271 10.67 21.58 -16.56
C ASN A 271 11.21 20.38 -17.36
N ASP A 272 12.34 20.54 -18.05
CA ASP A 272 12.94 19.45 -18.82
C ASP A 272 13.71 18.51 -17.88
N ILE A 273 13.75 17.23 -18.25
CA ILE A 273 14.53 16.22 -17.51
C ILE A 273 16.02 16.53 -17.72
N GLY A 274 16.73 16.77 -16.62
CA GLY A 274 18.16 17.03 -16.66
C GLY A 274 18.80 16.91 -15.29
N ASN A 275 20.06 16.46 -15.30
CA ASN A 275 20.80 16.15 -14.08
C ASN A 275 22.25 16.67 -14.09
N ASN A 276 22.57 17.54 -15.05
CA ASN A 276 23.91 18.10 -15.20
C ASN A 276 23.87 19.54 -15.69
N VAL A 277 25.04 20.19 -15.57
CA VAL A 277 25.17 21.63 -15.78
C VAL A 277 24.87 22.07 -17.21
N THR A 278 25.22 21.25 -18.21
CA THR A 278 25.03 21.62 -19.63
C THR A 278 23.59 21.46 -20.08
N GLN A 279 22.79 20.64 -19.40
CA GLN A 279 21.35 20.51 -19.64
C GLN A 279 20.55 21.61 -18.93
N CYS A 280 20.94 21.96 -17.70
CA CYS A 280 20.08 22.75 -16.81
C CYS A 280 20.51 24.19 -16.58
N CYS A 281 21.72 24.55 -17.02
CA CYS A 281 22.30 25.85 -16.73
C CYS A 281 22.75 26.57 -18.01
N LEU A 282 22.75 27.90 -17.94
CA LEU A 282 23.39 28.76 -18.92
C LEU A 282 24.72 29.29 -18.37
N PRO A 283 25.75 29.42 -19.23
CA PRO A 283 26.99 30.07 -18.83
C PRO A 283 26.72 31.55 -18.54
N THR A 284 27.35 32.04 -17.48
CA THR A 284 27.40 33.47 -17.18
C THR A 284 28.63 34.10 -17.81
N CYS A 285 28.67 35.41 -17.80
CA CYS A 285 29.79 36.19 -18.32
C CYS A 285 31.11 35.94 -17.59
N LYS A 286 31.11 35.27 -16.42
CA LYS A 286 32.33 34.78 -15.77
C LYS A 286 33.08 33.75 -16.62
N GLN A 287 32.37 32.96 -17.42
CA GLN A 287 32.97 32.03 -18.37
C GLN A 287 33.31 32.67 -19.72
N PHE A 288 32.85 33.90 -19.97
CA PHE A 288 33.06 34.58 -21.24
C PHE A 288 34.39 35.33 -21.25
N THR A 289 35.23 35.07 -22.26
CA THR A 289 36.49 35.80 -22.46
C THR A 289 36.27 36.98 -23.42
N CYS A 290 36.51 38.20 -22.94
CA CYS A 290 36.38 39.41 -23.76
C CYS A 290 37.47 39.50 -24.84
N ASN A 291 37.07 39.77 -26.09
CA ASN A 291 38.02 39.97 -27.19
C ASN A 291 38.58 41.40 -27.19
N ALA A 292 39.78 41.57 -26.62
CA ALA A 292 40.46 42.86 -26.59
C ALA A 292 40.78 43.42 -27.98
N THR A 293 40.96 42.57 -29.00
CA THR A 293 41.27 43.03 -30.38
C THR A 293 40.07 43.68 -31.06
N GLU A 294 38.85 43.33 -30.65
CA GLU A 294 37.61 43.95 -31.09
C GLU A 294 37.21 45.16 -30.20
N GLY A 295 38.07 45.56 -29.26
CA GLY A 295 37.79 46.66 -28.35
C GLY A 295 36.83 46.31 -27.22
N TRP A 296 36.77 45.05 -26.76
CA TRP A 296 36.00 44.64 -25.60
C TRP A 296 36.91 44.24 -24.44
N LEU A 297 36.64 44.79 -23.24
CA LEU A 297 37.39 44.51 -22.02
C LEU A 297 36.49 43.94 -20.92
N PRO A 298 37.04 43.19 -19.96
CA PRO A 298 36.31 42.74 -18.79
C PRO A 298 35.71 43.91 -18.01
N ALA A 299 34.51 43.73 -17.45
CA ALA A 299 33.89 44.74 -16.61
C ALA A 299 34.71 44.98 -15.33
N PRO A 300 34.89 46.24 -14.89
CA PRO A 300 35.60 46.53 -13.64
C PRO A 300 34.97 45.81 -12.46
N LYS A 301 35.80 45.27 -11.55
CA LYS A 301 35.38 44.61 -10.31
C LYS A 301 34.36 43.49 -10.52
N ASN A 302 34.47 42.74 -11.61
CA ASN A 302 33.60 41.59 -11.88
C ASN A 302 32.11 41.97 -11.95
N GLY A 303 31.81 43.22 -12.33
CA GLY A 303 30.45 43.78 -12.30
C GLY A 303 29.45 43.09 -13.23
N LYS A 304 29.91 42.18 -14.09
CA LYS A 304 29.07 41.38 -15.01
C LYS A 304 29.19 39.87 -14.80
N ASP A 305 30.00 39.37 -13.87
CA ASP A 305 30.30 37.92 -13.75
C ASP A 305 29.05 37.04 -13.62
N ASN A 306 27.99 37.54 -12.96
CA ASN A 306 26.74 36.80 -12.73
C ASN A 306 25.65 37.07 -13.78
N VAL A 307 25.96 37.83 -14.84
CA VAL A 307 25.01 38.10 -15.93
C VAL A 307 25.00 36.90 -16.87
N VAL A 308 23.82 36.39 -17.19
CA VAL A 308 23.65 35.36 -18.22
C VAL A 308 23.98 35.95 -19.58
N GLY A 309 24.94 35.36 -20.29
CA GLY A 309 25.35 35.86 -21.59
C GLY A 309 26.54 35.14 -22.17
N SER A 310 26.58 35.08 -23.49
CA SER A 310 27.65 34.46 -24.29
C SER A 310 28.16 35.38 -25.40
N THR A 311 27.89 36.68 -25.30
CA THR A 311 28.29 37.68 -26.28
C THR A 311 29.08 38.80 -25.64
N SER A 312 29.99 39.42 -26.40
CA SER A 312 30.82 40.53 -25.92
C SER A 312 29.96 41.71 -25.42
N SER A 313 28.85 42.03 -26.08
CA SER A 313 27.95 43.11 -25.64
C SER A 313 27.25 42.81 -24.31
N ALA A 314 26.88 41.55 -24.06
CA ALA A 314 26.30 41.15 -22.79
C ALA A 314 27.35 41.17 -21.68
N CYS A 315 28.53 40.60 -21.94
CA CYS A 315 29.50 40.23 -20.91
C CYS A 315 30.65 41.20 -20.67
N CYS A 316 30.97 42.00 -21.67
CA CYS A 316 32.11 42.90 -21.63
C CYS A 316 31.63 44.35 -21.58
N VAL A 317 32.60 45.24 -21.43
CA VAL A 317 32.43 46.67 -21.63
C VAL A 317 33.34 47.10 -22.78
N PRO A 318 32.92 48.07 -23.60
CA PRO A 318 33.80 48.58 -24.65
C PRO A 318 35.05 49.19 -24.03
N ALA A 319 36.17 49.06 -24.74
CA ALA A 319 37.40 49.76 -24.46
C ALA A 319 37.25 51.21 -24.88
N CYS A 320 37.91 52.11 -24.15
CA CYS A 320 37.94 53.52 -24.50
C CYS A 320 38.48 53.77 -25.91
N SER A 321 39.30 52.85 -26.47
CA SER A 321 39.76 52.90 -27.87
C SER A 321 38.62 52.95 -28.89
N SER A 322 37.46 52.35 -28.58
CA SER A 322 36.27 52.35 -29.42
C SER A 322 35.37 53.59 -29.22
N TYR A 323 35.64 54.40 -28.19
CA TYR A 323 34.88 55.61 -27.89
C TYR A 323 35.45 56.83 -28.62
N SER A 324 34.56 57.64 -29.21
CA SER A 324 34.92 58.91 -29.85
C SER A 324 34.68 60.08 -28.89
N CYS A 325 35.74 60.78 -28.51
CA CYS A 325 35.66 61.94 -27.61
C CYS A 325 34.97 63.13 -28.28
N SER A 326 34.17 63.87 -27.50
CA SER A 326 33.46 65.07 -27.98
C SER A 326 34.43 66.18 -28.44
N PRO A 327 34.57 66.47 -29.74
CA PRO A 327 35.53 67.46 -30.24
C PRO A 327 35.15 68.89 -29.80
N ASP A 328 33.86 69.19 -29.69
CA ASP A 328 33.34 70.50 -29.28
C ASP A 328 33.75 70.90 -27.85
N LYS A 329 34.11 69.91 -27.01
CA LYS A 329 34.60 70.13 -25.64
C LYS A 329 36.14 70.24 -25.56
N GLY A 330 36.84 70.15 -26.70
CA GLY A 330 38.30 70.14 -26.74
C GLY A 330 38.92 68.92 -26.03
N LEU A 331 38.22 67.78 -26.08
CA LEU A 331 38.64 66.53 -25.49
C LEU A 331 39.37 65.64 -26.51
N MET A 332 40.36 64.90 -26.05
CA MET A 332 41.07 63.87 -26.81
C MET A 332 41.05 62.56 -26.02
N GLN A 333 41.25 61.46 -26.73
CA GLN A 333 41.31 60.14 -26.12
C GLN A 333 42.56 60.01 -25.24
N ILE A 334 42.41 59.39 -24.06
CA ILE A 334 43.53 59.12 -23.16
C ILE A 334 44.53 58.14 -23.78
N PRO A 335 45.83 58.20 -23.42
CA PRO A 335 46.80 57.21 -23.85
C PRO A 335 46.45 55.83 -23.28
N ASP A 336 46.88 54.78 -23.97
CA ASP A 336 46.53 53.40 -23.64
C ASP A 336 45.00 53.13 -23.58
N ALA A 337 44.17 53.92 -24.27
CA ALA A 337 42.70 53.76 -24.25
C ALA A 337 42.21 52.35 -24.63
N ALA A 338 43.00 51.57 -25.37
CA ALA A 338 42.70 50.16 -25.67
C ALA A 338 42.73 49.24 -24.43
N LYS A 339 43.31 49.68 -23.31
CA LYS A 339 43.42 48.94 -22.04
C LYS A 339 42.45 49.44 -20.97
N ILE A 340 41.66 50.48 -21.26
CA ILE A 340 40.82 51.16 -20.27
C ILE A 340 39.36 50.85 -20.56
N PRO A 341 38.62 50.16 -19.66
CA PRO A 341 37.21 49.87 -19.84
C PRO A 341 36.36 51.14 -19.66
N GLY A 342 35.55 51.50 -20.65
CA GLY A 342 34.69 52.68 -20.59
C GLY A 342 34.09 53.08 -21.94
N ALA A 343 33.01 53.86 -21.88
CA ALA A 343 32.28 54.35 -23.06
C ALA A 343 31.79 55.79 -22.90
N SER A 344 32.47 56.59 -22.07
CA SER A 344 32.03 57.94 -21.73
C SER A 344 33.19 58.93 -21.77
N ASP A 345 32.89 60.19 -22.10
CA ASP A 345 33.84 61.30 -22.07
C ASP A 345 34.60 61.34 -20.72
N GLU A 346 33.90 61.12 -19.60
CA GLU A 346 34.48 61.20 -18.25
C GLU A 346 35.52 60.10 -17.96
N LEU A 347 35.45 58.96 -18.65
CA LEU A 347 36.34 57.81 -18.43
C LEU A 347 37.39 57.68 -19.53
N CYS A 348 37.05 58.05 -20.76
CA CYS A 348 37.84 57.76 -21.94
C CYS A 348 38.58 58.95 -22.52
N CYS A 349 38.25 60.16 -22.06
CA CYS A 349 38.73 61.38 -22.65
C CYS A 349 39.36 62.31 -21.61
N GLU A 350 40.36 63.04 -22.04
CA GLU A 350 41.04 64.10 -21.29
C GLU A 350 41.11 65.35 -22.16
N SER A 351 41.51 66.49 -21.60
CA SER A 351 41.70 67.69 -22.41
C SER A 351 42.79 67.51 -23.44
N ALA A 352 42.59 68.01 -24.68
CA ALA A 352 43.61 68.04 -25.73
C ALA A 352 44.93 68.73 -25.31
N LYS A 353 44.87 69.57 -24.27
CA LYS A 353 46.04 70.22 -23.67
C LYS A 353 46.98 69.24 -22.93
N CYS A 354 46.50 68.04 -22.56
CA CYS A 354 47.30 67.03 -21.86
C CYS A 354 48.45 66.45 -22.70
N ASP A 355 48.31 66.39 -24.03
CA ASP A 355 49.41 65.92 -24.90
C ASP A 355 50.64 66.85 -24.83
N ARG A 356 50.40 68.17 -24.76
CA ARG A 356 51.46 69.18 -24.60
C ARG A 356 52.22 68.99 -23.29
N VAL A 357 51.49 68.72 -22.20
CA VAL A 357 52.07 68.47 -20.88
C VAL A 357 52.93 67.19 -20.90
N ARG A 358 52.43 66.10 -21.49
CA ARG A 358 53.15 64.82 -21.55
C ARG A 358 54.46 64.85 -22.32
N LYS A 359 54.48 65.52 -23.48
CA LYS A 359 55.61 65.42 -24.41
C LYS A 359 56.73 66.41 -24.09
N ASN A 360 56.39 67.60 -23.62
CA ASN A 360 57.28 68.76 -23.70
C ASN A 360 57.43 69.55 -22.40
N MET A 361 56.84 69.07 -21.30
CA MET A 361 56.86 69.79 -20.03
C MET A 361 57.44 68.95 -18.91
N THR A 362 58.29 69.55 -18.09
CA THR A 362 58.85 68.95 -16.87
C THR A 362 58.17 69.56 -15.65
N GLU A 363 57.95 68.76 -14.61
CA GLU A 363 57.41 69.25 -13.34
C GLU A 363 58.37 70.27 -12.74
N LEU A 364 57.85 71.40 -12.25
CA LEU A 364 58.66 72.35 -11.46
C LEU A 364 59.18 71.68 -10.19
N GLY A 365 60.38 72.06 -9.77
CA GLY A 365 60.87 71.74 -8.44
C GLY A 365 59.92 72.24 -7.35
N LYS A 366 59.94 71.61 -6.17
CA LYS A 366 59.04 71.96 -5.05
C LYS A 366 59.15 73.43 -4.58
N ASP A 367 60.30 74.05 -4.83
CA ASP A 367 60.61 75.43 -4.44
C ASP A 367 60.69 76.38 -5.65
N GLU A 368 60.36 75.89 -6.84
CA GLU A 368 60.32 76.70 -8.06
C GLU A 368 58.89 77.17 -8.32
N TYR A 369 58.75 78.38 -8.84
CA TYR A 369 57.46 78.99 -9.18
C TYR A 369 57.49 79.45 -10.63
N CYS A 370 56.34 79.54 -11.32
CA CYS A 370 56.34 79.95 -12.73
C CYS A 370 57.04 81.30 -12.91
N ASN A 371 56.83 82.25 -12.01
CA ASN A 371 57.41 83.59 -12.08
C ASN A 371 58.95 83.65 -11.94
N SER A 372 59.61 82.57 -11.53
CA SER A 372 61.08 82.49 -11.49
C SER A 372 61.70 81.95 -12.79
N LEU A 373 60.89 81.59 -13.78
CA LEU A 373 61.37 80.99 -15.03
C LEU A 373 61.68 82.05 -16.11
N SER A 374 62.69 81.75 -16.93
CA SER A 374 63.01 82.50 -18.14
C SER A 374 61.89 82.39 -19.18
N ALA A 375 61.85 83.29 -20.16
CA ALA A 375 60.89 83.22 -21.26
C ALA A 375 60.97 81.88 -22.02
N ASP A 376 62.20 81.39 -22.23
CA ASP A 376 62.48 80.17 -23.00
C ASP A 376 62.14 78.88 -22.23
N ASP A 377 62.10 78.94 -20.89
CA ASP A 377 61.81 77.79 -20.03
C ASP A 377 60.38 77.77 -19.50
N CYS A 378 59.70 78.92 -19.52
CA CYS A 378 58.36 79.08 -18.99
C CYS A 378 57.36 78.08 -19.56
N GLU A 379 57.31 77.90 -20.88
CA GLU A 379 56.34 76.99 -21.51
C GLU A 379 56.72 75.50 -21.45
N LYS A 380 57.89 75.17 -20.87
CA LYS A 380 58.40 73.80 -20.70
C LYS A 380 58.16 73.27 -19.29
N LYS A 381 57.43 74.00 -18.44
CA LYS A 381 57.31 73.70 -17.01
C LYS A 381 55.87 73.73 -16.54
N PHE A 382 55.50 72.78 -15.68
CA PHE A 382 54.16 72.69 -15.09
C PHE A 382 54.22 72.41 -13.59
N ILE A 383 53.15 72.76 -12.85
CA ILE A 383 53.00 72.42 -11.44
C ILE A 383 51.82 71.45 -11.24
N LYS A 384 51.98 70.49 -10.32
CA LYS A 384 50.90 69.61 -9.85
C LYS A 384 50.23 70.24 -8.63
N TYR A 385 49.05 70.82 -8.82
CA TYR A 385 48.23 71.33 -7.72
C TYR A 385 47.31 70.24 -7.19
N LYS A 386 47.52 69.82 -5.94
CA LYS A 386 46.63 68.85 -5.28
C LYS A 386 45.49 69.58 -4.59
N SER A 387 44.27 69.39 -5.06
CA SER A 387 43.06 69.86 -4.41
C SER A 387 42.34 68.72 -3.68
N LYS A 388 41.66 69.07 -2.60
CA LYS A 388 40.80 68.16 -1.84
C LYS A 388 39.38 68.69 -1.92
N THR A 389 38.51 67.96 -2.62
CA THR A 389 37.10 68.31 -2.72
C THR A 389 36.28 67.40 -1.82
N GLU A 390 35.53 67.97 -0.90
CA GLU A 390 34.62 67.23 -0.03
C GLU A 390 33.27 67.05 -0.72
N VAL A 391 32.91 65.81 -1.04
CA VAL A 391 31.60 65.46 -1.57
C VAL A 391 30.65 65.30 -0.38
N LYS A 392 29.69 66.21 -0.25
CA LYS A 392 28.67 66.16 0.81
C LYS A 392 27.47 65.33 0.33
N ALA A 393 26.98 64.44 1.19
CA ALA A 393 25.69 63.78 0.99
C ALA A 393 24.55 64.81 1.07
N SER A 394 23.35 64.40 0.64
CA SER A 394 22.11 65.20 0.73
C SER A 394 21.78 65.69 2.15
N ASN A 395 22.32 65.05 3.19
CA ASN A 395 22.19 65.47 4.59
C ASN A 395 23.29 66.44 5.08
N GLY A 396 24.15 66.93 4.18
CA GLY A 396 25.23 67.87 4.49
C GLY A 396 26.49 67.25 5.12
N LYS A 397 26.51 65.96 5.47
CA LYS A 397 27.72 65.27 5.95
C LYS A 397 28.66 64.95 4.78
N VAL A 398 29.97 65.07 5.01
CA VAL A 398 30.98 64.67 4.01
C VAL A 398 30.87 63.15 3.80
N ALA A 399 30.40 62.75 2.63
CA ALA A 399 30.20 61.35 2.24
C ALA A 399 31.49 60.74 1.69
N ALA A 400 32.28 61.55 0.97
CA ALA A 400 33.57 61.16 0.44
C ALA A 400 34.49 62.37 0.32
N THR A 401 35.80 62.12 0.35
CA THR A 401 36.81 63.10 -0.05
C THR A 401 37.38 62.67 -1.39
N ALA A 402 37.18 63.49 -2.44
CA ALA A 402 37.88 63.33 -3.70
C ALA A 402 39.20 64.10 -3.64
N LYS A 403 40.33 63.40 -3.82
CA LYS A 403 41.63 64.04 -4.06
C LYS A 403 41.80 64.18 -5.56
N SER A 404 41.91 65.41 -6.06
CA SER A 404 42.19 65.70 -7.46
C SER A 404 43.57 66.32 -7.58
N THR A 405 44.36 65.85 -8.55
CA THR A 405 45.61 66.54 -8.94
C THR A 405 45.30 67.31 -10.22
N HIS A 406 45.39 68.63 -10.14
CA HIS A 406 45.31 69.53 -11.27
C HIS A 406 46.73 69.78 -11.78
N ILE A 407 46.89 69.86 -13.09
CA ILE A 407 48.12 70.31 -13.68
C ILE A 407 47.90 71.72 -14.20
N VAL A 408 48.75 72.65 -13.77
CA VAL A 408 48.73 74.03 -14.23
C VAL A 408 50.03 74.30 -14.97
N SER A 409 49.91 74.62 -16.25
CA SER A 409 51.05 75.00 -17.08
C SER A 409 51.51 76.42 -16.74
N CYS A 410 52.81 76.64 -16.82
CA CYS A 410 53.37 77.99 -16.86
C CYS A 410 53.23 78.57 -18.28
N THR A 411 52.93 79.86 -18.41
CA THR A 411 52.81 80.56 -19.70
C THR A 411 53.44 81.94 -19.62
N TYR A 412 54.23 82.29 -20.63
CA TYR A 412 54.97 83.54 -20.63
C TYR A 412 54.05 84.67 -21.07
N ASN A 413 53.80 85.62 -20.17
CA ASN A 413 53.00 86.79 -20.52
C ASN A 413 53.92 87.87 -21.10
N THR A 414 53.87 88.04 -22.42
CA THR A 414 54.69 89.03 -23.14
C THR A 414 54.41 90.48 -22.74
N THR A 415 53.17 90.78 -22.32
CA THR A 415 52.78 92.13 -21.87
C THR A 415 53.46 92.52 -20.57
N TYR A 416 53.60 91.56 -19.64
CA TYR A 416 54.22 91.80 -18.33
C TYR A 416 55.64 91.26 -18.23
N GLN A 417 56.20 90.74 -19.33
CA GLN A 417 57.51 90.10 -19.43
C GLN A 417 57.80 89.08 -18.33
N LEU A 418 56.78 88.37 -17.85
CA LEU A 418 56.92 87.44 -16.74
C LEU A 418 56.08 86.19 -16.94
N CYS A 419 56.62 85.07 -16.46
CA CYS A 419 55.98 83.78 -16.55
C CYS A 419 54.92 83.62 -15.46
N ARG A 420 53.67 83.28 -15.84
CA ARG A 420 52.53 83.15 -14.92
C ARG A 420 51.92 81.77 -15.02
N TYR A 421 51.18 81.39 -13.98
CA TYR A 421 50.26 80.28 -14.07
C TYR A 421 49.17 80.61 -15.10
N ASP A 422 48.88 79.65 -15.99
CA ASP A 422 47.78 79.79 -16.94
C ASP A 422 46.44 79.51 -16.22
N THR A 423 45.95 80.52 -15.49
CA THR A 423 44.74 80.41 -14.64
C THR A 423 43.45 80.25 -15.44
N ASP A 424 43.44 80.66 -16.72
CA ASP A 424 42.30 80.51 -17.63
C ASP A 424 42.24 79.11 -18.27
N ARG A 425 43.26 78.27 -18.01
CA ARG A 425 43.37 76.91 -18.54
C ARG A 425 43.63 75.90 -17.43
N GLU A 426 42.83 75.93 -16.37
CA GLU A 426 42.71 74.75 -15.51
C GLU A 426 42.40 73.54 -16.41
N ILE A 427 43.36 72.62 -16.51
CA ILE A 427 43.14 71.35 -17.19
C ILE A 427 42.30 70.51 -16.23
N LYS A 428 40.97 70.66 -16.33
CA LYS A 428 40.01 69.81 -15.64
C LYS A 428 40.06 68.42 -16.27
N GLY A 429 40.17 67.39 -15.43
CA GLY A 429 40.38 65.99 -15.85
C GLY A 429 41.85 65.61 -15.83
N GLY A 430 42.48 65.69 -14.65
CA GLY A 430 43.93 65.63 -14.43
C GLY A 430 44.64 64.65 -15.35
N CYS A 431 45.64 65.15 -16.10
CA CYS A 431 46.45 64.35 -17.00
C CYS A 431 47.20 63.28 -16.18
N SER A 432 46.54 62.14 -16.00
CA SER A 432 46.92 61.12 -15.04
C SER A 432 47.95 60.24 -15.73
N GLY A 433 49.24 60.58 -15.60
CA GLY A 433 50.31 59.78 -16.19
C GLY A 433 51.66 60.47 -16.43
N VAL A 434 51.85 61.72 -15.97
CA VAL A 434 53.16 62.44 -16.03
C VAL A 434 53.86 62.40 -14.68
#